data_AF-A0A1Y2W2L8-F1
#
_entry.id   AF-A0A1Y2W2L8-F1
#
_cell.length_a   1.000
_cell.length_b   1.000
_cell.length_c   1.000
_cell.angle_alpha   90.00
_cell.angle_beta   90.00
_cell.angle_gamma   90.00
#
_symmetry.space_group_name_H-M   'P 1'
#
loop_
_entity.id
_entity.type
_entity.pdbx_description
1 polymer ?
#
loop_
_entity_poly.entity_id
_entity_poly.type
_entity_poly.pdbx_seq_one_letter_code
_entity_poly.pdbx_strand_id
1 'polypeptide(L)'
;MRSVSNRVLPLAARYGSVLLAALLVYYVIREPVRTAVSNISIPGKEGLHTTGPGNDQEGLPVIGGEGANGKTGLVEAAGAAQDIQEKNVQKPIGEDSKPYVKKYKPDPIPIAPIGDHFPYITHHESPPPMPENNLPPYPHVEETTPLLIGFTRNWPLLLQCVSSYIAAGWPAEDIYVVENTGAFRANRKQELDLQNPFFLNHTALAILGVNVITTPTLLSFSQLQNFFLDLALELDWRYYWWSHQDVLVLSDEDVKKNDRDHDWDHDPYATIYERCVGLLRYLGGPDMPPWATHFFAFDQLALVNRDAYLEVGAWDTQIPYYAADCDMYLRLHWAGYWQPQSEAGLVFDVAAALDDLAALFRVPGARATFRGDPVSAPLGDADARDESERAHHAAELKREQDMWPWVDKEGETFAHLVAVASRMQDLKTADQGVWRNTWQRRQMGGQDDPFYRDPDGFAAALETLVDAGRRVFADKWGHRGCDLLAMGIEGKDAWRLERDWDLSEG
;
A
#
# COMPACT_ATOMS: atom_id res chain seq x y z
N MET A 1 -73.48 -7.69 -14.89
CA MET A 1 -72.61 -6.51 -15.04
C MET A 1 -71.82 -6.26 -13.75
N ARG A 2 -70.55 -6.65 -13.72
CA ARG A 2 -69.45 -5.90 -13.10
C ARG A 2 -68.21 -6.20 -13.95
N SER A 3 -67.78 -5.22 -14.72
CA SER A 3 -66.68 -5.31 -15.70
C SER A 3 -65.34 -5.40 -14.98
N VAL A 4 -64.59 -6.47 -15.23
CA VAL A 4 -63.20 -6.62 -14.79
C VAL A 4 -62.32 -5.78 -15.71
N SER A 5 -61.43 -4.97 -15.11
CA SER A 5 -60.59 -3.99 -15.78
C SER A 5 -59.49 -4.66 -16.63
N ASN A 6 -59.38 -4.25 -17.90
CA ASN A 6 -58.38 -4.69 -18.90
C ASN A 6 -56.92 -4.26 -18.59
N ARG A 7 -56.57 -3.98 -17.33
CA ARG A 7 -55.19 -3.61 -16.91
C ARG A 7 -54.43 -4.74 -16.22
N VAL A 8 -55.05 -5.89 -15.95
CA VAL A 8 -54.40 -6.99 -15.19
C VAL A 8 -53.71 -8.02 -16.09
N LEU A 9 -54.15 -8.18 -17.35
CA LEU A 9 -53.56 -9.16 -18.28
C LEU A 9 -52.07 -8.92 -18.65
N PRO A 10 -51.55 -7.68 -18.82
CA PRO A 10 -50.15 -7.51 -19.21
C PRO A 10 -49.14 -7.65 -18.04
N LEU A 11 -49.60 -7.61 -16.78
CA LEU A 11 -48.77 -7.80 -15.60
C LEU A 11 -48.52 -9.30 -15.30
N ALA A 12 -49.54 -10.14 -15.45
CA ALA A 12 -49.40 -11.58 -15.29
C ALA A 12 -48.50 -12.21 -16.37
N ALA A 13 -48.51 -11.65 -17.60
CA ALA A 13 -47.64 -12.10 -18.69
C ALA A 13 -46.17 -11.67 -18.52
N ARG A 14 -45.91 -10.51 -17.88
CA ARG A 14 -44.54 -10.00 -17.67
C ARG A 14 -43.82 -10.63 -16.49
N TYR A 15 -44.54 -10.93 -15.40
CA TYR A 15 -43.93 -11.52 -14.20
C TYR A 15 -44.10 -13.03 -14.10
N GLY A 16 -45.04 -13.62 -14.86
CA GLY A 16 -45.29 -15.06 -14.85
C GLY A 16 -44.11 -15.89 -15.36
N SER A 17 -43.40 -15.43 -16.40
CA SER A 17 -42.22 -16.11 -16.93
C SER A 17 -41.02 -16.05 -15.98
N VAL A 18 -40.82 -14.92 -15.29
CA VAL A 18 -39.75 -14.75 -14.29
C VAL A 18 -40.02 -15.60 -13.05
N LEU A 19 -41.27 -15.65 -12.58
CA LEU A 19 -41.64 -16.49 -11.43
C LEU A 19 -41.54 -17.99 -11.77
N LEU A 20 -41.91 -18.38 -13.00
CA LEU A 20 -41.77 -19.76 -13.47
C LEU A 20 -40.29 -20.16 -13.62
N ALA A 21 -39.44 -19.27 -14.13
CA ALA A 21 -38.00 -19.50 -14.23
C ALA A 21 -37.35 -19.63 -12.84
N ALA A 22 -37.71 -18.76 -11.89
CA ALA A 22 -37.23 -18.83 -10.51
C ALA A 22 -37.66 -20.14 -9.81
N LEU A 23 -38.89 -20.58 -10.03
CA LEU A 23 -39.40 -21.86 -9.51
C LEU A 23 -38.70 -23.07 -10.16
N LEU A 24 -38.43 -23.01 -11.47
CA LEU A 24 -37.68 -24.06 -12.18
C LEU A 24 -36.24 -24.17 -11.66
N VAL A 25 -35.54 -23.05 -11.46
CA VAL A 25 -34.19 -23.06 -10.88
C VAL A 25 -34.21 -23.60 -9.44
N TYR A 26 -35.18 -23.19 -8.63
CA TYR A 26 -35.28 -23.64 -7.24
C TYR A 26 -35.61 -25.14 -7.11
N TYR A 27 -36.55 -25.66 -7.91
CA TYR A 27 -37.03 -27.04 -7.75
C TYR A 27 -36.32 -28.07 -8.66
N VAL A 28 -35.78 -27.66 -9.81
CA VAL A 28 -35.11 -28.60 -10.75
C VAL A 28 -33.59 -28.59 -10.58
N ILE A 29 -32.99 -27.49 -10.14
CA ILE A 29 -31.53 -27.39 -10.03
C ILE A 29 -31.08 -27.49 -8.57
N ARG A 30 -31.71 -26.76 -7.66
CA ARG A 30 -31.21 -26.67 -6.26
C ARG A 30 -31.50 -27.91 -5.41
N GLU A 31 -32.70 -28.49 -5.51
CA GLU A 31 -33.12 -29.67 -4.72
C GLU A 31 -32.31 -30.95 -5.07
N PRO A 32 -32.08 -31.29 -6.35
CA PRO A 32 -31.27 -32.46 -6.71
C PRO A 32 -29.80 -32.33 -6.30
N VAL A 33 -29.23 -31.11 -6.36
CA VAL A 33 -27.85 -30.84 -5.94
C VAL A 33 -27.70 -30.96 -4.42
N ARG A 34 -28.67 -30.47 -3.65
CA ARG A 34 -28.64 -30.60 -2.17
C ARG A 34 -28.73 -32.07 -1.72
N THR A 35 -29.48 -32.89 -2.45
CA THR A 35 -29.64 -34.32 -2.19
C THR A 35 -28.44 -35.16 -2.68
N ALA A 36 -27.73 -34.69 -3.71
CA ALA A 36 -26.52 -35.32 -4.21
C ALA A 36 -25.30 -35.04 -3.31
N VAL A 37 -25.20 -33.84 -2.74
CA VAL A 37 -24.09 -33.45 -1.85
C VAL A 37 -24.20 -34.06 -0.45
N SER A 38 -25.41 -34.37 0.03
CA SER A 38 -25.61 -35.02 1.34
C SER A 38 -25.29 -36.52 1.37
N ASN A 39 -25.02 -37.16 0.23
CA ASN A 39 -24.76 -38.61 0.14
C ASN A 39 -23.31 -38.97 -0.22
N ILE A 40 -22.39 -38.01 -0.24
CA ILE A 40 -20.97 -38.27 -0.51
C ILE A 40 -20.25 -38.53 0.83
N SER A 41 -20.12 -39.81 1.18
CA SER A 41 -19.22 -40.28 2.24
C SER A 41 -17.87 -40.63 1.60
N ILE A 42 -16.79 -39.91 1.97
CA ILE A 42 -15.44 -40.18 1.46
C ILE A 42 -14.63 -40.95 2.52
N PRO A 43 -14.10 -42.14 2.21
CA PRO A 43 -13.20 -42.90 3.08
C PRO A 43 -11.78 -42.34 3.04
N GLY A 44 -11.04 -42.54 4.14
CA GLY A 44 -9.76 -41.89 4.37
C GLY A 44 -8.54 -42.42 3.59
N LYS A 45 -7.48 -41.60 3.74
CA LYS A 45 -6.03 -41.85 3.66
C LYS A 45 -5.28 -41.88 2.31
N GLU A 46 -4.16 -41.15 2.38
CA GLU A 46 -2.83 -41.34 1.76
C GLU A 46 -2.51 -40.60 0.44
N GLY A 47 -1.32 -39.97 0.44
CA GLY A 47 -0.94 -38.85 -0.43
C GLY A 47 -0.59 -39.21 -1.88
N LEU A 48 -0.57 -38.18 -2.74
CA LEU A 48 0.50 -37.92 -3.73
C LEU A 48 0.29 -36.54 -4.39
N HIS A 49 1.40 -35.85 -4.69
CA HIS A 49 1.48 -34.58 -5.40
C HIS A 49 0.99 -34.66 -6.86
N THR A 50 0.40 -33.57 -7.40
CA THR A 50 0.89 -32.79 -8.58
C THR A 50 -0.16 -31.78 -9.13
N THR A 51 0.25 -30.50 -9.19
CA THR A 51 0.10 -29.45 -10.23
C THR A 51 -1.25 -29.12 -10.93
N GLY A 52 -1.64 -27.83 -10.86
CA GLY A 52 -2.26 -27.08 -11.97
C GLY A 52 -3.63 -26.45 -11.70
N PRO A 53 -3.92 -25.22 -12.18
CA PRO A 53 -4.67 -24.21 -11.42
C PRO A 53 -6.13 -24.00 -11.86
N GLY A 54 -6.97 -23.56 -10.93
CA GLY A 54 -8.36 -23.12 -11.18
C GLY A 54 -8.87 -22.26 -10.03
N ASN A 55 -9.09 -20.98 -10.33
CA ASN A 55 -9.65 -19.93 -9.48
C ASN A 55 -11.01 -20.34 -8.89
N ASP A 56 -11.14 -20.19 -7.57
CA ASP A 56 -12.36 -19.83 -6.85
C ASP A 56 -11.92 -19.30 -5.46
N GLN A 57 -12.00 -17.99 -5.21
CA GLN A 57 -11.83 -17.39 -3.87
C GLN A 57 -13.06 -16.56 -3.51
N GLU A 58 -13.99 -17.19 -2.78
CA GLU A 58 -14.70 -16.55 -1.69
C GLU A 58 -13.79 -16.57 -0.45
N GLY A 59 -13.62 -15.44 0.22
CA GLY A 59 -12.92 -15.36 1.51
C GLY A 59 -11.89 -14.23 1.55
N LEU A 60 -12.12 -13.30 2.48
CA LEU A 60 -11.16 -12.27 2.91
C LEU A 60 -9.73 -12.84 2.97
N PRO A 61 -8.74 -12.25 2.28
CA PRO A 61 -7.38 -12.76 2.32
C PRO A 61 -6.72 -12.44 3.67
N VAL A 62 -6.34 -13.52 4.35
CA VAL A 62 -5.54 -13.58 5.57
C VAL A 62 -4.17 -12.95 5.33
N ILE A 63 -3.82 -11.92 6.10
CA ILE A 63 -2.46 -11.36 6.19
C ILE A 63 -1.79 -11.94 7.44
N GLY A 64 -0.64 -12.60 7.24
CA GLY A 64 0.32 -12.89 8.31
C GLY A 64 0.74 -14.36 8.39
N GLY A 65 1.72 -14.76 7.58
CA GLY A 65 2.37 -16.07 7.68
C GLY A 65 3.88 -15.95 7.51
N GLU A 66 4.59 -15.65 8.60
CA GLU A 66 6.02 -15.95 8.71
C GLU A 66 6.26 -16.95 9.85
N GLY A 67 7.08 -17.95 9.53
CA GLY A 67 7.23 -19.20 10.26
C GLY A 67 7.84 -19.05 11.64
N ALA A 68 7.15 -19.64 12.62
CA ALA A 68 7.73 -19.99 13.90
C ALA A 68 8.70 -21.17 13.73
N ASN A 69 9.97 -20.97 14.05
CA ASN A 69 10.85 -22.05 14.49
C ASN A 69 11.95 -21.51 15.41
N GLY A 70 11.94 -21.91 16.68
CA GLY A 70 13.06 -21.69 17.59
C GLY A 70 12.68 -21.56 19.06
N LYS A 71 12.35 -22.68 19.71
CA LYS A 71 12.23 -22.83 21.17
C LYS A 71 13.48 -22.28 21.89
N THR A 72 13.29 -21.50 22.97
CA THR A 72 13.83 -21.80 24.32
C THR A 72 13.42 -20.73 25.35
N GLY A 73 12.84 -21.17 26.48
CA GLY A 73 13.04 -20.54 27.80
C GLY A 73 12.04 -19.47 28.27
N LEU A 74 10.79 -19.88 28.57
CA LEU A 74 9.89 -19.11 29.45
C LEU A 74 10.28 -19.33 30.92
N VAL A 75 10.51 -18.22 31.64
CA VAL A 75 10.34 -18.13 33.09
C VAL A 75 9.22 -17.13 33.34
N GLU A 76 8.32 -17.51 34.23
CA GLU A 76 6.98 -17.00 34.53
C GLU A 76 6.87 -15.47 34.71
N ALA A 77 5.90 -14.87 34.01
CA ALA A 77 5.57 -13.44 34.07
C ALA A 77 4.27 -13.18 34.84
N ALA A 78 4.18 -13.69 36.08
CA ALA A 78 3.06 -13.40 36.99
C ALA A 78 3.47 -12.64 38.28
N GLY A 79 4.73 -12.18 38.37
CA GLY A 79 5.22 -11.34 39.49
C GLY A 79 5.60 -9.89 39.11
N ALA A 80 5.51 -9.51 37.84
CA ALA A 80 6.26 -8.36 37.31
C ALA A 80 5.66 -6.96 37.56
N ALA A 81 4.50 -6.84 38.21
CA ALA A 81 3.91 -5.53 38.55
C ALA A 81 4.17 -5.07 40.00
N GLN A 82 4.68 -5.95 40.87
CA GLN A 82 5.11 -5.59 42.23
C GLN A 82 6.63 -5.61 42.42
N ASP A 83 7.41 -6.03 41.41
CA ASP A 83 8.88 -6.16 41.50
C ASP A 83 9.66 -5.02 40.81
N ILE A 84 8.97 -3.97 40.33
CA ILE A 84 9.64 -2.78 39.72
C ILE A 84 10.19 -1.82 40.78
N GLN A 85 9.87 -2.01 42.07
CA GLN A 85 10.48 -1.24 43.17
C GLN A 85 11.76 -1.86 43.76
N GLU A 86 12.18 -3.07 43.37
CA GLU A 86 13.38 -3.70 43.91
C GLU A 86 14.34 -4.20 42.82
N LYS A 87 15.05 -3.27 42.14
CA LYS A 87 16.39 -3.52 41.57
C LYS A 87 17.11 -2.33 40.92
N ASN A 88 16.58 -1.12 41.00
CA ASN A 88 17.37 0.10 40.70
C ASN A 88 18.02 0.67 41.97
N VAL A 89 18.73 -0.18 42.73
CA VAL A 89 19.80 0.33 43.59
C VAL A 89 20.94 0.65 42.63
N GLN A 90 21.00 1.90 42.14
CA GLN A 90 22.24 2.44 41.59
C GLN A 90 23.32 2.27 42.66
N LYS A 91 24.13 1.22 42.52
CA LYS A 91 25.33 1.04 43.34
C LYS A 91 26.15 2.32 43.13
N PRO A 92 26.56 3.03 44.19
CA PRO A 92 27.47 4.16 44.04
C PRO A 92 28.65 3.67 43.21
N ILE A 93 29.05 4.44 42.20
CA ILE A 93 30.21 4.13 41.36
C ILE A 93 31.41 4.06 42.31
N GLY A 94 31.76 2.87 42.76
CA GLY A 94 32.90 2.64 43.64
C GLY A 94 34.17 2.99 42.87
N GLU A 95 35.10 3.67 43.52
CA GLU A 95 36.39 4.11 42.96
C GLU A 95 37.25 2.97 42.37
N ASP A 96 36.87 1.70 42.57
CA ASP A 96 37.56 0.51 42.07
C ASP A 96 36.89 -0.20 40.86
N SER A 97 35.88 0.39 40.22
CA SER A 97 35.32 -0.22 39.00
C SER A 97 36.27 -0.02 37.81
N LYS A 98 36.75 -1.12 37.21
CA LYS A 98 37.49 -1.07 35.93
C LYS A 98 36.73 -0.19 34.93
N PRO A 99 37.41 0.71 34.20
CA PRO A 99 36.74 1.60 33.26
C PRO A 99 35.94 0.77 32.27
N TYR A 100 34.65 1.07 32.14
CA TYR A 100 33.78 0.41 31.18
C TYR A 100 34.33 0.68 29.77
N VAL A 101 34.77 -0.38 29.10
CA VAL A 101 35.23 -0.30 27.71
C VAL A 101 34.01 -0.39 26.81
N LYS A 102 33.69 0.72 26.14
CA LYS A 102 32.62 0.78 25.14
C LYS A 102 32.93 -0.22 24.01
N LYS A 103 31.95 -1.04 23.65
CA LYS A 103 32.00 -1.89 22.45
C LYS A 103 31.03 -1.31 21.43
N TYR A 104 31.56 -0.83 20.31
CA TYR A 104 30.75 -0.29 19.22
C TYR A 104 30.31 -1.41 18.27
N LYS A 105 29.21 -1.17 17.55
CA LYS A 105 28.82 -2.01 16.41
C LYS A 105 29.89 -1.90 15.31
N PRO A 106 29.99 -2.89 14.41
CA PRO A 106 30.83 -2.77 13.22
C PRO A 106 30.44 -1.53 12.40
N ASP A 107 31.40 -0.97 11.67
CA ASP A 107 31.12 0.11 10.73
C ASP A 107 30.14 -0.37 9.63
N PRO A 108 29.18 0.49 9.21
CA PRO A 108 28.25 0.15 8.14
C PRO A 108 28.99 -0.16 6.83
N ILE A 109 28.41 -1.06 6.03
CA ILE A 109 28.90 -1.32 4.68
C ILE A 109 28.62 -0.07 3.83
N PRO A 110 29.64 0.53 3.18
CA PRO A 110 29.42 1.68 2.31
C PRO A 110 28.44 1.35 1.18
N ILE A 111 27.34 2.09 1.10
CA ILE A 111 26.39 2.02 -0.03
C ILE A 111 26.79 3.08 -1.05
N ALA A 112 26.69 2.74 -2.34
CA ALA A 112 26.93 3.70 -3.40
C ALA A 112 25.97 4.90 -3.28
N PRO A 113 26.46 6.16 -3.34
CA PRO A 113 25.62 7.33 -3.24
C PRO A 113 24.47 7.31 -4.26
N ILE A 114 23.31 7.82 -3.85
CA ILE A 114 22.19 8.03 -4.77
C ILE A 114 22.47 9.26 -5.65
N GLY A 115 22.11 9.16 -6.93
CA GLY A 115 22.22 10.25 -7.89
C GLY A 115 20.94 11.09 -7.96
N ASP A 116 20.94 12.08 -8.84
CA ASP A 116 19.71 12.78 -9.22
C ASP A 116 18.89 11.90 -10.16
N HIS A 117 17.73 11.46 -9.69
CA HIS A 117 16.80 10.61 -10.43
C HIS A 117 15.84 11.40 -11.33
N PHE A 118 15.89 12.74 -11.29
CA PHE A 118 15.07 13.57 -12.17
C PHE A 118 15.84 14.76 -12.75
N PRO A 119 16.89 14.51 -13.56
CA PRO A 119 17.72 15.58 -14.13
C PRO A 119 16.92 16.63 -14.90
N TYR A 120 15.77 16.24 -15.48
CA TYR A 120 14.89 17.17 -16.19
C TYR A 120 14.52 18.38 -15.33
N ILE A 121 13.95 18.18 -14.14
CA ILE A 121 13.51 19.29 -13.27
C ILE A 121 14.68 20.00 -12.58
N THR A 122 15.86 19.36 -12.50
CA THR A 122 17.08 20.01 -12.04
C THR A 122 17.63 21.00 -13.08
N HIS A 123 17.36 20.76 -14.37
CA HIS A 123 17.84 21.59 -15.47
C HIS A 123 16.79 22.51 -16.10
N HIS A 124 15.51 22.35 -15.74
CA HIS A 124 14.40 23.13 -16.26
C HIS A 124 13.61 23.81 -15.13
N GLU A 125 13.00 24.95 -15.42
CA GLU A 125 12.16 25.70 -14.47
C GLU A 125 10.66 25.34 -14.57
N SER A 126 10.33 24.26 -15.29
CA SER A 126 8.96 23.80 -15.55
C SER A 126 8.86 22.27 -15.50
N PRO A 127 7.69 21.71 -15.17
CA PRO A 127 7.50 20.25 -15.19
C PRO A 127 7.62 19.73 -16.63
N PRO A 128 7.94 18.44 -16.83
CA PRO A 128 7.92 17.83 -18.15
C PRO A 128 6.50 17.84 -18.75
N PRO A 129 6.37 17.86 -20.08
CA PRO A 129 5.07 17.74 -20.72
C PRO A 129 4.45 16.36 -20.42
N MET A 130 3.16 16.35 -20.09
CA MET A 130 2.40 15.10 -19.91
C MET A 130 1.92 14.55 -21.26
N PRO A 131 1.73 13.22 -21.39
CA PRO A 131 1.04 12.65 -22.54
C PRO A 131 -0.35 13.27 -22.72
N GLU A 132 -0.76 13.60 -23.96
CA GLU A 132 -2.03 14.29 -24.23
C GLU A 132 -3.25 13.56 -23.66
N ASN A 133 -3.24 12.23 -23.71
CA ASN A 133 -4.33 11.42 -23.16
C ASN A 133 -4.40 11.52 -21.63
N ASN A 134 -3.30 11.86 -20.95
CA ASN A 134 -3.21 11.91 -19.48
C ASN A 134 -3.33 13.34 -18.96
N LEU A 135 -3.76 14.30 -19.78
CA LEU A 135 -4.01 15.64 -19.28
C LEU A 135 -5.17 15.61 -18.26
N PRO A 136 -5.01 16.23 -17.07
CA PRO A 136 -6.09 16.33 -16.11
C PRO A 136 -7.25 17.16 -16.70
N PRO A 137 -8.49 16.94 -16.21
CA PRO A 137 -9.65 17.67 -16.71
C PRO A 137 -9.51 19.18 -16.54
N TYR A 138 -9.89 19.94 -17.58
CA TYR A 138 -9.94 21.40 -17.56
C TYR A 138 -11.28 21.92 -18.11
N PRO A 139 -12.09 22.67 -17.33
CA PRO A 139 -11.83 23.09 -15.95
C PRO A 139 -11.78 21.91 -14.98
N HIS A 140 -11.12 22.14 -13.84
CA HIS A 140 -10.98 21.17 -12.76
C HIS A 140 -12.36 20.72 -12.22
N VAL A 141 -12.44 19.52 -11.63
CA VAL A 141 -13.72 18.96 -11.12
C VAL A 141 -14.20 19.67 -9.85
N GLU A 142 -15.51 19.63 -9.57
CA GLU A 142 -16.07 20.34 -8.41
C GLU A 142 -15.67 19.73 -7.06
N GLU A 143 -15.33 18.44 -7.02
CA GLU A 143 -15.00 17.72 -5.79
C GLU A 143 -13.71 18.24 -5.12
N THR A 144 -12.72 18.71 -5.89
CA THR A 144 -11.44 19.30 -5.41
C THR A 144 -10.81 18.53 -4.23
N THR A 145 -10.89 17.21 -4.28
CA THR A 145 -10.56 16.36 -3.15
C THR A 145 -9.06 16.02 -3.20
N PRO A 146 -8.32 16.09 -2.09
CA PRO A 146 -6.86 16.01 -2.14
C PRO A 146 -6.34 14.57 -2.14
N LEU A 147 -5.17 14.35 -2.73
CA LEU A 147 -4.34 13.17 -2.54
C LEU A 147 -3.24 13.46 -1.52
N LEU A 148 -3.30 12.81 -0.36
CA LEU A 148 -2.30 12.91 0.70
C LEU A 148 -1.24 11.81 0.56
N ILE A 149 0.03 12.20 0.48
CA ILE A 149 1.17 11.26 0.42
C ILE A 149 2.09 11.53 1.62
N GLY A 150 2.10 10.61 2.58
CA GLY A 150 2.97 10.70 3.75
C GLY A 150 4.42 10.37 3.39
N PHE A 151 5.35 11.27 3.74
CA PHE A 151 6.78 11.06 3.48
C PHE A 151 7.60 11.04 4.76
N THR A 152 8.39 9.99 4.97
CA THR A 152 9.36 9.95 6.08
C THR A 152 10.80 9.90 5.60
N ARG A 153 11.09 9.06 4.58
CA ARG A 153 12.46 8.81 4.09
C ARG A 153 12.44 8.23 2.68
N ASN A 154 13.59 8.19 2.01
CA ASN A 154 13.75 7.72 0.62
C ASN A 154 13.16 8.69 -0.41
N TRP A 155 13.87 9.80 -0.62
CA TRP A 155 13.51 10.84 -1.57
C TRP A 155 13.26 10.32 -3.01
N PRO A 156 14.11 9.45 -3.59
CA PRO A 156 13.87 8.91 -4.93
C PRO A 156 12.49 8.25 -5.10
N LEU A 157 12.04 7.47 -4.11
CA LEU A 157 10.72 6.83 -4.17
C LEU A 157 9.58 7.83 -4.06
N LEU A 158 9.67 8.81 -3.15
CA LEU A 158 8.67 9.87 -3.07
C LEU A 158 8.56 10.62 -4.40
N LEU A 159 9.70 11.04 -4.96
CA LEU A 159 9.72 11.80 -6.20
C LEU A 159 9.14 10.99 -7.35
N GLN A 160 9.42 9.67 -7.40
CA GLN A 160 8.79 8.76 -8.34
C GLN A 160 7.28 8.66 -8.15
N CYS A 161 6.81 8.43 -6.92
CA CYS A 161 5.39 8.32 -6.61
C CYS A 161 4.63 9.56 -7.09
N VAL A 162 5.08 10.76 -6.68
CA VAL A 162 4.49 12.04 -7.10
C VAL A 162 4.52 12.20 -8.62
N SER A 163 5.67 11.95 -9.25
CA SER A 163 5.83 12.09 -10.70
C SER A 163 4.92 11.13 -11.47
N SER A 164 4.73 9.90 -10.95
CA SER A 164 3.89 8.88 -11.58
C SER A 164 2.41 9.22 -11.51
N TYR A 165 1.93 9.76 -10.39
CA TYR A 165 0.56 10.28 -10.28
C TYR A 165 0.30 11.40 -11.29
N ILE A 166 1.22 12.37 -11.38
CA ILE A 166 1.11 13.47 -12.34
C ILE A 166 1.10 12.91 -13.78
N ALA A 167 2.07 12.07 -14.12
CA ALA A 167 2.16 11.46 -15.46
C ALA A 167 0.94 10.57 -15.81
N ALA A 168 0.27 10.01 -14.80
CA ALA A 168 -0.98 9.26 -14.95
C ALA A 168 -2.22 10.17 -15.07
N GLY A 169 -2.09 11.48 -14.92
CA GLY A 169 -3.17 12.45 -15.09
C GLY A 169 -3.86 12.89 -13.81
N TRP A 170 -3.23 12.67 -12.65
CA TRP A 170 -3.66 13.32 -11.42
C TRP A 170 -3.29 14.82 -11.46
N PRO A 171 -4.22 15.76 -11.20
CA PRO A 171 -3.91 17.18 -11.13
C PRO A 171 -2.86 17.45 -10.05
N ALA A 172 -1.75 18.10 -10.42
CA ALA A 172 -0.66 18.36 -9.47
C ALA A 172 -1.11 19.22 -8.28
N GLU A 173 -2.02 20.16 -8.52
CA GLU A 173 -2.60 21.02 -7.49
C GLU A 173 -3.41 20.27 -6.42
N ASP A 174 -3.87 19.05 -6.69
CA ASP A 174 -4.59 18.19 -5.75
C ASP A 174 -3.65 17.30 -4.91
N ILE A 175 -2.36 17.24 -5.25
CA ILE A 175 -1.40 16.40 -4.55
C ILE A 175 -0.76 17.17 -3.39
N TYR A 176 -0.84 16.60 -2.19
CA TYR A 176 -0.24 17.12 -0.98
C TYR A 176 0.75 16.11 -0.41
N VAL A 177 2.03 16.44 -0.52
CA VAL A 177 3.10 15.71 0.15
C VAL A 177 3.17 16.15 1.60
N VAL A 178 2.91 15.22 2.52
CA VAL A 178 3.00 15.47 3.96
C VAL A 178 4.39 15.05 4.44
N GLU A 179 5.28 16.03 4.58
CA GLU A 179 6.63 15.88 5.09
C GLU A 179 6.61 15.52 6.59
N ASN A 180 6.73 14.21 6.87
CA ASN A 180 6.82 13.60 8.19
C ASN A 180 8.25 13.14 8.50
N THR A 181 9.25 13.96 8.17
CA THR A 181 10.67 13.61 8.32
C THR A 181 11.19 13.80 9.74
N GLY A 182 10.53 14.67 10.53
CA GLY A 182 11.05 15.12 11.83
C GLY A 182 12.29 16.02 11.74
N ALA A 183 12.66 16.47 10.53
CA ALA A 183 13.76 17.41 10.29
C ALA A 183 13.31 18.89 10.38
N PHE A 184 12.07 19.12 10.85
CA PHE A 184 11.46 20.43 11.02
C PHE A 184 11.56 21.29 9.75
N ARG A 185 12.39 22.34 9.77
CA ARG A 185 12.55 23.28 8.64
C ARG A 185 13.82 23.05 7.83
N ALA A 186 14.61 22.02 8.14
CA ALA A 186 15.91 21.81 7.50
C ALA A 186 15.78 21.61 5.98
N ASN A 187 14.84 20.78 5.52
CA ASN A 187 14.58 20.59 4.09
C ASN A 187 14.15 21.89 3.38
N ARG A 188 13.22 22.65 3.98
CA ARG A 188 12.79 23.95 3.44
C ARG A 188 13.93 24.95 3.30
N LYS A 189 14.91 24.88 4.21
CA LYS A 189 16.12 25.72 4.19
C LYS A 189 17.27 25.11 3.37
N GLN A 190 17.07 23.94 2.77
CA GLN A 190 18.08 23.21 2.01
C GLN A 190 19.33 22.89 2.85
N GLU A 191 19.12 22.53 4.13
CA GLU A 191 20.20 22.21 5.07
C GLU A 191 20.57 20.71 5.08
N LEU A 192 19.81 19.84 4.38
CA LEU A 192 20.10 18.41 4.28
C LEU A 192 20.67 18.08 2.90
N ASP A 193 21.68 17.19 2.88
CA ASP A 193 22.23 16.65 1.64
C ASP A 193 21.34 15.54 1.06
N LEU A 194 21.44 15.30 -0.25
CA LEU A 194 20.72 14.24 -0.95
C LEU A 194 20.97 12.86 -0.33
N GLN A 195 22.11 12.59 0.29
CA GLN A 195 22.37 11.29 0.92
C GLN A 195 21.68 11.10 2.26
N ASN A 196 21.12 12.16 2.86
CA ASN A 196 20.41 12.10 4.12
C ASN A 196 19.08 11.32 3.96
N PRO A 197 18.78 10.33 4.81
CA PRO A 197 17.52 9.59 4.73
C PRO A 197 16.26 10.46 4.74
N PHE A 198 16.33 11.63 5.41
CA PHE A 198 15.23 12.55 5.62
C PHE A 198 15.18 13.69 4.60
N PHE A 199 16.05 13.66 3.59
CA PHE A 199 16.10 14.66 2.54
C PHE A 199 14.76 14.75 1.78
N LEU A 200 14.31 15.98 1.53
CA LEU A 200 13.19 16.31 0.66
C LEU A 200 13.46 17.66 -0.02
N ASN A 201 13.30 17.72 -1.34
CA ASN A 201 13.52 18.95 -2.08
C ASN A 201 12.21 19.70 -2.32
N HIS A 202 11.95 20.75 -1.52
CA HIS A 202 10.77 21.62 -1.65
C HIS A 202 10.72 22.32 -3.02
N THR A 203 11.86 22.70 -3.59
CA THR A 203 11.93 23.38 -4.90
C THR A 203 11.49 22.44 -6.03
N ALA A 204 11.97 21.19 -6.01
CA ALA A 204 11.60 20.19 -7.01
C ALA A 204 10.09 19.91 -7.00
N LEU A 205 9.49 19.74 -5.81
CA LEU A 205 8.05 19.55 -5.66
C LEU A 205 7.25 20.79 -6.11
N ALA A 206 7.75 21.99 -5.85
CA ALA A 206 7.12 23.22 -6.32
C ALA A 206 7.17 23.36 -7.85
N ILE A 207 8.26 22.94 -8.51
CA ILE A 207 8.35 22.90 -9.98
C ILE A 207 7.32 21.91 -10.55
N LEU A 208 7.09 20.78 -9.89
CA LEU A 208 6.06 19.81 -10.27
C LEU A 208 4.63 20.31 -10.00
N GLY A 209 4.46 21.42 -9.29
CA GLY A 209 3.16 22.02 -9.01
C GLY A 209 2.39 21.42 -7.83
N VAL A 210 3.05 20.60 -7.00
CA VAL A 210 2.41 19.95 -5.85
C VAL A 210 2.57 20.74 -4.55
N ASN A 211 1.70 20.47 -3.58
CA ASN A 211 1.71 21.12 -2.28
C ASN A 211 2.57 20.32 -1.28
N VAL A 212 3.21 21.02 -0.34
CA VAL A 212 3.97 20.40 0.75
C VAL A 212 3.49 20.89 2.10
N ILE A 213 3.11 19.96 2.97
CA ILE A 213 2.71 20.22 4.36
C ILE A 213 3.73 19.56 5.28
N THR A 214 4.37 20.33 6.15
CA THR A 214 5.35 19.79 7.11
C THR A 214 4.67 19.48 8.43
N THR A 215 4.85 18.25 8.94
CA THR A 215 4.42 17.91 10.30
C THR A 215 5.28 18.61 11.35
N PRO A 216 4.75 18.88 12.57
CA PRO A 216 5.50 19.57 13.61
C PRO A 216 6.64 18.73 14.22
N THR A 217 6.57 17.40 14.09
CA THR A 217 7.55 16.42 14.57
C THR A 217 7.39 15.14 13.75
N LEU A 218 8.32 14.18 13.92
CA LEU A 218 8.12 12.83 13.39
C LEU A 218 6.95 12.15 14.11
N LEU A 219 5.90 11.84 13.36
CA LEU A 219 4.71 11.11 13.79
C LEU A 219 4.85 9.62 13.44
N SER A 220 4.30 8.74 14.29
CA SER A 220 4.07 7.34 13.92
C SER A 220 3.00 7.22 12.84
N PHE A 221 2.80 6.03 12.26
CA PHE A 221 1.78 5.81 11.23
C PHE A 221 0.38 6.21 11.72
N SER A 222 -0.06 5.71 12.88
CA SER A 222 -1.38 6.05 13.42
C SER A 222 -1.53 7.54 13.78
N GLN A 223 -0.44 8.17 14.23
CA GLN A 223 -0.43 9.62 14.47
C GLN A 223 -0.50 10.42 13.16
N LEU A 224 0.18 9.97 12.11
CA LEU A 224 0.14 10.59 10.78
C LEU A 224 -1.24 10.45 10.13
N GLN A 225 -1.88 9.28 10.27
CA GLN A 225 -3.25 9.10 9.79
C GLN A 225 -4.24 10.00 10.53
N ASN A 226 -4.07 10.18 11.86
CA ASN A 226 -4.86 11.17 12.60
C ASN A 226 -4.55 12.61 12.19
N PHE A 227 -3.30 12.91 11.82
CA PHE A 227 -2.95 14.21 11.24
C PHE A 227 -3.64 14.45 9.90
N PHE A 228 -3.82 13.43 9.05
CA PHE A 228 -4.61 13.54 7.82
C PHE A 228 -6.08 13.84 8.11
N LEU A 229 -6.68 13.15 9.09
CA LEU A 229 -8.06 13.41 9.52
C LEU A 229 -8.24 14.82 10.07
N ASP A 230 -7.31 15.29 10.89
CA ASP A 230 -7.30 16.63 11.46
C ASP A 230 -7.14 17.71 10.37
N LEU A 231 -6.20 17.52 9.45
CA LEU A 231 -6.03 18.40 8.29
C LEU A 231 -7.31 18.46 7.43
N ALA A 232 -7.93 17.31 7.20
CA ALA A 232 -9.20 17.23 6.48
C ALA A 232 -10.36 17.89 7.22
N LEU A 233 -10.32 17.97 8.55
CA LEU A 233 -11.26 18.79 9.33
C LEU A 233 -10.97 20.29 9.17
N GLU A 234 -9.70 20.69 9.31
CA GLU A 234 -9.30 22.11 9.23
C GLU A 234 -9.57 22.74 7.86
N LEU A 235 -9.41 21.96 6.79
CA LEU A 235 -9.59 22.40 5.40
C LEU A 235 -10.97 22.04 4.82
N ASP A 236 -11.87 21.50 5.65
CA ASP A 236 -13.22 21.06 5.28
C ASP A 236 -13.26 20.04 4.11
N TRP A 237 -12.24 19.20 4.03
CA TRP A 237 -12.21 18.07 3.12
C TRP A 237 -13.00 16.91 3.71
N ARG A 238 -14.24 16.73 3.24
CA ARG A 238 -15.07 15.59 3.67
C ARG A 238 -14.46 14.25 3.29
N TYR A 239 -13.83 14.21 2.13
CA TYR A 239 -13.13 13.05 1.62
C TYR A 239 -11.67 13.42 1.37
N TYR A 240 -10.80 12.43 1.34
CA TYR A 240 -9.46 12.57 0.80
C TYR A 240 -8.98 11.21 0.29
N TRP A 241 -8.12 11.23 -0.73
CA TRP A 241 -7.33 10.06 -1.08
C TRP A 241 -6.06 10.06 -0.24
N TRP A 242 -5.58 8.88 0.09
CA TRP A 242 -4.23 8.73 0.59
C TRP A 242 -3.49 7.64 -0.18
N SER A 243 -2.19 7.83 -0.33
CA SER A 243 -1.31 6.88 -1.02
C SER A 243 -0.03 6.67 -0.25
N HIS A 244 0.51 5.47 -0.42
CA HIS A 244 1.87 5.15 -0.01
C HIS A 244 2.89 5.95 -0.84
N GLN A 245 4.07 6.22 -0.27
CA GLN A 245 5.16 6.91 -0.98
C GLN A 245 6.00 5.97 -1.88
N ASP A 246 5.88 4.66 -1.72
CA ASP A 246 6.64 3.62 -2.40
C ASP A 246 5.83 2.91 -3.50
N VAL A 247 5.00 3.69 -4.21
CA VAL A 247 4.23 3.22 -5.36
C VAL A 247 4.73 3.82 -6.68
N LEU A 248 4.48 3.12 -7.78
CA LEU A 248 4.54 3.65 -9.14
C LEU A 248 3.15 3.50 -9.75
N VAL A 249 2.57 4.59 -10.21
CA VAL A 249 1.20 4.63 -10.71
C VAL A 249 1.17 4.89 -12.21
N LEU A 250 0.37 4.10 -12.93
CA LEU A 250 0.09 4.31 -14.35
C LEU A 250 -1.43 4.29 -14.56
N SER A 251 -1.93 5.20 -15.39
CA SER A 251 -3.29 5.07 -15.93
C SER A 251 -3.30 3.94 -16.94
N ASP A 252 -4.28 3.05 -16.81
CA ASP A 252 -4.31 1.87 -17.66
C ASP A 252 -4.79 2.24 -19.09
N GLU A 253 -3.82 2.39 -19.99
CA GLU A 253 -4.02 2.70 -21.41
C GLU A 253 -4.33 1.45 -22.25
N ASP A 254 -4.02 0.26 -21.74
CA ASP A 254 -4.26 -1.02 -22.41
C ASP A 254 -5.59 -1.67 -22.03
N VAL A 255 -6.41 -1.06 -21.15
CA VAL A 255 -7.81 -1.48 -20.92
C VAL A 255 -8.61 -1.39 -22.22
N LYS A 256 -8.44 -2.40 -23.05
CA LYS A 256 -9.49 -3.05 -23.81
C LYS A 256 -10.20 -3.88 -22.76
N LYS A 257 -11.28 -3.30 -22.20
CA LYS A 257 -11.97 -3.86 -21.04
C LYS A 257 -12.20 -5.37 -21.26
N ASN A 258 -11.83 -6.18 -20.28
CA ASN A 258 -12.16 -7.61 -20.17
C ASN A 258 -13.00 -7.90 -18.91
N ASP A 259 -13.49 -6.85 -18.23
CA ASP A 259 -14.54 -6.94 -17.22
C ASP A 259 -15.95 -7.19 -17.76
N ARG A 260 -16.57 -8.29 -17.31
CA ARG A 260 -17.90 -8.80 -17.74
C ARG A 260 -19.06 -7.81 -17.69
N ASP A 261 -18.90 -6.65 -17.05
CA ASP A 261 -19.94 -5.67 -16.79
C ASP A 261 -19.82 -4.37 -17.60
N HIS A 262 -18.81 -4.26 -18.49
CA HIS A 262 -18.63 -3.09 -19.34
C HIS A 262 -18.93 -3.37 -20.82
N ASP A 263 -19.64 -2.46 -21.48
CA ASP A 263 -19.94 -2.52 -22.91
C ASP A 263 -18.67 -2.20 -23.72
N TRP A 264 -18.12 -3.22 -24.39
CA TRP A 264 -16.86 -3.21 -25.15
C TRP A 264 -16.73 -2.13 -26.22
N ASP A 265 -17.85 -1.63 -26.74
CA ASP A 265 -17.83 -0.73 -27.90
C ASP A 265 -17.90 0.76 -27.51
N HIS A 266 -18.09 1.11 -26.22
CA HIS A 266 -18.51 2.46 -25.85
C HIS A 266 -17.75 3.16 -24.71
N ASP A 267 -16.98 2.45 -23.88
CA ASP A 267 -16.34 3.14 -22.75
C ASP A 267 -14.98 3.75 -23.14
N PRO A 268 -14.86 5.09 -23.12
CA PRO A 268 -13.63 5.77 -23.49
C PRO A 268 -12.52 5.51 -22.47
N TYR A 269 -11.28 5.73 -22.90
CA TYR A 269 -10.13 5.86 -22.01
C TYR A 269 -10.46 6.88 -20.90
N ALA A 270 -10.07 6.55 -19.67
CA ALA A 270 -10.19 7.42 -18.51
C ALA A 270 -8.95 7.22 -17.63
N THR A 271 -8.37 8.33 -17.21
CA THR A 271 -7.24 8.37 -16.28
C THR A 271 -7.62 7.77 -14.92
N ILE A 272 -6.62 7.38 -14.13
CA ILE A 272 -6.83 6.95 -12.75
C ILE A 272 -7.58 8.00 -11.92
N TYR A 273 -7.29 9.29 -12.13
CA TYR A 273 -7.98 10.39 -11.47
C TYR A 273 -9.47 10.42 -11.80
N GLU A 274 -9.82 10.37 -13.09
CA GLU A 274 -11.23 10.39 -13.52
C GLU A 274 -12.00 9.18 -12.99
N ARG A 275 -11.37 8.00 -12.93
CA ARG A 275 -11.96 6.79 -12.35
C ARG A 275 -12.16 6.93 -10.85
N CYS A 276 -11.17 7.45 -10.11
CA CYS A 276 -11.29 7.72 -8.68
C CYS A 276 -12.40 8.73 -8.37
N VAL A 277 -12.51 9.82 -9.14
CA VAL A 277 -13.58 10.82 -9.00
C VAL A 277 -14.95 10.23 -9.38
N GLY A 278 -15.03 9.44 -10.44
CA GLY A 278 -16.24 8.74 -10.84
C GLY A 278 -16.76 7.82 -9.74
N LEU A 279 -15.86 7.10 -9.07
CA LEU A 279 -16.21 6.28 -7.92
C LEU A 279 -16.63 7.11 -6.70
N LEU A 280 -15.95 8.22 -6.40
CA LEU A 280 -16.36 9.13 -5.33
C LEU A 280 -17.81 9.60 -5.53
N ARG A 281 -18.18 9.98 -6.76
CA ARG A 281 -19.55 10.36 -7.12
C ARG A 281 -20.54 9.21 -6.92
N TYR A 282 -20.17 7.99 -7.32
CA TYR A 282 -20.98 6.80 -7.11
C TYR A 282 -21.21 6.54 -5.62
N LEU A 283 -20.16 6.57 -4.81
CA LEU A 283 -20.21 6.39 -3.34
C LEU A 283 -21.01 7.49 -2.62
N GLY A 284 -21.09 8.69 -3.21
CA GLY A 284 -21.93 9.80 -2.73
C GLY A 284 -23.40 9.69 -3.13
N GLY A 285 -23.79 8.66 -3.89
CA GLY A 285 -25.16 8.44 -4.35
C GLY A 285 -26.14 8.06 -3.22
N PRO A 286 -27.45 8.32 -3.38
CA PRO A 286 -28.45 8.10 -2.34
C PRO A 286 -28.70 6.62 -2.01
N ASP A 287 -28.34 5.71 -2.93
CA ASP A 287 -28.57 4.27 -2.79
C ASP A 287 -27.38 3.54 -2.13
N MET A 288 -26.31 4.26 -1.81
CA MET A 288 -25.11 3.65 -1.23
C MET A 288 -25.23 3.45 0.27
N PRO A 289 -24.81 2.28 0.82
CA PRO A 289 -24.74 2.10 2.26
C PRO A 289 -23.71 3.07 2.87
N PRO A 290 -23.81 3.35 4.18
CA PRO A 290 -22.75 4.05 4.90
C PRO A 290 -21.40 3.37 4.63
N TRP A 291 -20.42 4.14 4.18
CA TRP A 291 -19.09 3.64 3.82
C TRP A 291 -18.02 4.46 4.51
N ALA A 292 -16.88 3.83 4.77
CA ALA A 292 -15.75 4.47 5.43
C ALA A 292 -14.52 4.59 4.53
N THR A 293 -14.20 3.51 3.80
CA THR A 293 -12.96 3.42 3.03
C THR A 293 -13.25 2.70 1.73
N HIS A 294 -12.73 3.19 0.62
CA HIS A 294 -12.69 2.41 -0.62
C HIS A 294 -11.23 2.18 -1.02
N PHE A 295 -10.87 0.91 -1.15
CA PHE A 295 -9.51 0.49 -1.52
C PHE A 295 -9.39 0.36 -3.04
N PHE A 296 -8.31 0.90 -3.63
CA PHE A 296 -8.06 0.75 -5.06
C PHE A 296 -7.02 -0.31 -5.39
N ALA A 297 -5.98 -0.41 -4.56
CA ALA A 297 -4.92 -1.39 -4.65
C ALA A 297 -4.49 -1.76 -3.24
N PHE A 298 -5.35 -2.48 -2.52
CA PHE A 298 -5.26 -2.61 -1.07
C PHE A 298 -5.16 -1.21 -0.43
N ASP A 299 -4.30 -1.00 0.56
CA ASP A 299 -4.07 0.28 1.23
C ASP A 299 -3.08 1.22 0.50
N GLN A 300 -2.54 0.81 -0.65
CA GLN A 300 -1.55 1.59 -1.40
C GLN A 300 -2.13 2.89 -1.98
N LEU A 301 -3.41 2.84 -2.36
CA LEU A 301 -4.25 3.99 -2.71
C LEU A 301 -5.66 3.71 -2.19
N ALA A 302 -6.18 4.60 -1.36
CA ALA A 302 -7.55 4.49 -0.86
C ALA A 302 -8.25 5.84 -0.73
N LEU A 303 -9.57 5.83 -0.91
CA LEU A 303 -10.45 6.95 -0.63
C LEU A 303 -10.99 6.82 0.79
N VAL A 304 -10.87 7.89 1.58
CA VAL A 304 -11.27 7.93 2.99
C VAL A 304 -12.46 8.87 3.18
N ASN A 305 -13.48 8.39 3.88
CA ASN A 305 -14.55 9.19 4.43
C ASN A 305 -14.16 9.64 5.85
N ARG A 306 -13.71 10.90 5.97
CA ARG A 306 -13.24 11.50 7.22
C ARG A 306 -14.24 11.31 8.35
N ASP A 307 -15.52 11.57 8.10
CA ASP A 307 -16.55 11.58 9.13
C ASP A 307 -16.75 10.19 9.75
N ALA A 308 -16.69 9.13 8.94
CA ALA A 308 -16.80 7.75 9.41
C ALA A 308 -15.63 7.35 10.33
N TYR A 309 -14.41 7.80 9.99
CA TYR A 309 -13.23 7.55 10.82
C TYR A 309 -13.32 8.27 12.17
N LEU A 310 -13.80 9.52 12.17
CA LEU A 310 -13.97 10.29 13.39
C LEU A 310 -15.07 9.70 14.29
N GLU A 311 -16.15 9.17 13.71
CA GLU A 311 -17.26 8.56 14.46
C GLU A 311 -16.81 7.37 15.32
N VAL A 312 -15.85 6.57 14.83
CA VAL A 312 -15.31 5.42 15.58
C VAL A 312 -14.12 5.76 16.47
N GLY A 313 -13.78 7.04 16.60
CA GLY A 313 -12.69 7.52 17.47
C GLY A 313 -11.32 7.59 16.80
N ALA A 314 -11.26 7.66 15.47
CA ALA A 314 -10.05 7.78 14.66
C ALA A 314 -9.04 6.63 14.90
N TRP A 315 -7.77 6.79 14.51
CA TRP A 315 -6.74 5.77 14.68
C TRP A 315 -6.24 5.70 16.12
N ASP A 316 -6.06 4.49 16.65
CA ASP A 316 -5.52 4.28 17.99
C ASP A 316 -4.01 4.53 18.02
N THR A 317 -3.61 5.70 18.53
CA THR A 317 -2.19 6.10 18.59
C THR A 317 -1.32 5.23 19.51
N GLN A 318 -1.91 4.37 20.36
CA GLN A 318 -1.16 3.40 21.15
C GLN A 318 -0.70 2.19 20.33
N ILE A 319 -1.27 2.00 19.13
CA ILE A 319 -0.84 1.03 18.13
C ILE A 319 -0.13 1.82 17.01
N PRO A 320 1.17 2.15 17.13
CA PRO A 320 1.80 3.18 16.31
C PRO A 320 2.04 2.80 14.84
N TYR A 321 2.13 1.51 14.51
CA TYR A 321 2.45 1.02 13.16
C TYR A 321 1.62 -0.23 12.82
N TYR A 322 2.24 -1.39 12.63
CA TYR A 322 1.52 -2.60 12.20
C TYR A 322 0.47 -3.04 13.23
N ALA A 323 -0.63 -3.61 12.71
CA ALA A 323 -1.88 -3.94 13.38
C ALA A 323 -2.81 -2.75 13.67
N ALA A 324 -2.38 -1.50 13.40
CA ALA A 324 -3.25 -0.34 13.51
C ALA A 324 -4.36 -0.33 12.44
N ASP A 325 -4.04 -0.80 11.24
CA ASP A 325 -4.95 -1.03 10.12
C ASP A 325 -6.02 -2.04 10.49
N CYS A 326 -5.62 -3.19 11.03
CA CYS A 326 -6.54 -4.22 11.52
C CYS A 326 -7.46 -3.66 12.60
N ASP A 327 -6.94 -2.89 13.57
CA ASP A 327 -7.74 -2.24 14.60
C ASP A 327 -8.77 -1.26 14.02
N MET A 328 -8.33 -0.36 13.14
CA MET A 328 -9.16 0.71 12.60
C MET A 328 -10.27 0.16 11.68
N TYR A 329 -9.92 -0.68 10.71
CA TYR A 329 -10.87 -1.20 9.73
C TYR A 329 -11.92 -2.11 10.37
N LEU A 330 -11.55 -2.85 11.43
CA LEU A 330 -12.52 -3.65 12.19
C LEU A 330 -13.46 -2.79 13.02
N ARG A 331 -12.98 -1.70 13.63
CA ARG A 331 -13.86 -0.75 14.31
C ARG A 331 -14.87 -0.10 13.37
N LEU A 332 -14.45 0.26 12.16
CA LEU A 332 -15.36 0.74 11.11
C LEU A 332 -16.38 -0.33 10.72
N HIS A 333 -15.95 -1.59 10.55
CA HIS A 333 -16.83 -2.70 10.24
C HIS A 333 -17.89 -2.93 11.33
N TRP A 334 -17.50 -2.98 12.61
CA TRP A 334 -18.43 -3.14 13.72
C TRP A 334 -19.39 -1.95 13.88
N ALA A 335 -18.99 -0.75 13.47
CA ALA A 335 -19.87 0.42 13.40
C ALA A 335 -20.84 0.38 12.21
N GLY A 336 -20.73 -0.62 11.32
CA GLY A 336 -21.63 -0.82 10.19
C GLY A 336 -21.22 -0.11 8.91
N TYR A 337 -19.97 0.36 8.81
CA TYR A 337 -19.47 0.97 7.58
C TYR A 337 -18.97 -0.08 6.60
N TRP A 338 -19.42 0.08 5.36
CA TRP A 338 -18.95 -0.66 4.21
C TRP A 338 -17.54 -0.19 3.79
N GLN A 339 -16.69 -1.16 3.42
CA GLN A 339 -15.30 -0.92 3.01
C GLN A 339 -14.97 -1.68 1.71
N PRO A 340 -15.50 -1.21 0.56
CA PRO A 340 -15.30 -1.83 -0.74
C PRO A 340 -13.88 -1.77 -1.30
N GLN A 341 -13.64 -2.59 -2.33
CA GLN A 341 -12.44 -2.55 -3.15
C GLN A 341 -12.79 -2.63 -4.64
N SER A 342 -12.11 -1.85 -5.48
CA SER A 342 -12.17 -1.94 -6.95
C SER A 342 -10.95 -1.27 -7.57
N GLU A 343 -10.55 -1.66 -8.77
CA GLU A 343 -9.41 -1.06 -9.45
C GLU A 343 -9.77 0.31 -10.08
N ALA A 344 -8.81 1.24 -10.09
CA ALA A 344 -8.92 2.52 -10.83
C ALA A 344 -7.78 2.74 -11.83
N GLY A 345 -6.74 1.91 -11.81
CA GLY A 345 -5.56 2.02 -12.64
C GLY A 345 -4.52 1.01 -12.18
N LEU A 346 -3.31 1.12 -12.70
CA LEU A 346 -2.21 0.23 -12.33
C LEU A 346 -1.38 0.88 -11.23
N VAL A 347 -1.47 0.34 -10.02
CA VAL A 347 -0.71 0.80 -8.85
C VAL A 347 0.27 -0.31 -8.46
N PHE A 348 1.55 -0.05 -8.66
CA PHE A 348 2.63 -1.00 -8.41
C PHE A 348 3.30 -0.70 -7.07
N ASP A 349 3.34 -1.68 -6.18
CA ASP A 349 4.06 -1.62 -4.90
C ASP A 349 5.55 -1.88 -5.14
N VAL A 350 6.40 -0.86 -5.12
CA VAL A 350 7.79 -0.95 -5.61
C VAL A 350 8.83 -0.70 -4.51
N ALA A 351 10.02 -1.28 -4.66
CA ALA A 351 11.14 -1.08 -3.73
C ALA A 351 12.34 -0.36 -4.37
N ALA A 352 12.23 0.00 -5.66
CA ALA A 352 13.24 0.72 -6.41
C ALA A 352 12.66 1.97 -7.06
N ALA A 353 13.54 2.93 -7.35
CA ALA A 353 13.21 4.08 -8.18
C ALA A 353 13.81 3.88 -9.57
N LEU A 354 13.15 4.42 -10.60
CA LEU A 354 13.71 4.52 -11.95
C LEU A 354 14.97 5.39 -11.92
N ASP A 355 15.91 5.12 -12.83
CA ASP A 355 17.14 5.87 -12.95
C ASP A 355 16.89 7.28 -13.54
N ASP A 356 15.86 7.45 -14.38
CA ASP A 356 15.39 8.75 -14.90
C ASP A 356 13.86 8.83 -14.90
N LEU A 357 13.30 9.68 -14.04
CA LEU A 357 11.85 9.86 -13.91
C LEU A 357 11.19 10.56 -15.10
N ALA A 358 11.96 11.21 -15.98
CA ALA A 358 11.42 11.77 -17.22
C ALA A 358 10.85 10.68 -18.17
N ALA A 359 11.23 9.42 -17.95
CA ALA A 359 10.67 8.26 -18.64
C ALA A 359 9.15 8.13 -18.42
N LEU A 360 8.65 8.44 -17.22
CA LEU A 360 7.21 8.42 -16.90
C LEU A 360 6.40 9.40 -17.77
N PHE A 361 7.02 10.51 -18.14
CA PHE A 361 6.45 11.56 -19.00
C PHE A 361 6.71 11.32 -20.49
N ARG A 362 7.35 10.20 -20.85
CA ARG A 362 7.71 9.84 -22.24
C ARG A 362 8.60 10.89 -22.91
N VAL A 363 9.48 11.53 -22.13
CA VAL A 363 10.47 12.45 -22.70
C VAL A 363 11.47 11.67 -23.55
N PRO A 364 11.70 12.04 -24.84
CA PRO A 364 12.68 11.36 -25.67
C PRO A 364 14.08 11.29 -25.05
N GLY A 365 14.68 10.11 -25.06
CA GLY A 365 15.99 9.86 -24.45
C GLY A 365 15.98 9.47 -22.98
N ALA A 366 14.87 9.68 -22.27
CA ALA A 366 14.69 9.20 -20.90
C ALA A 366 14.20 7.75 -20.93
N ARG A 367 14.94 6.84 -20.31
CA ARG A 367 14.69 5.39 -20.36
C ARG A 367 14.20 4.88 -19.01
N ALA A 368 13.20 4.01 -19.03
CA ALA A 368 12.66 3.33 -17.86
C ALA A 368 13.58 2.17 -17.47
N THR A 369 14.65 2.46 -16.75
CA THR A 369 15.55 1.45 -16.15
C THR A 369 15.61 1.65 -14.64
N PHE A 370 16.02 0.61 -13.91
CA PHE A 370 16.24 0.74 -12.47
C PHE A 370 17.39 -0.16 -11.99
N ARG A 371 18.05 0.29 -10.92
CA ARG A 371 19.07 -0.51 -10.25
C ARG A 371 18.48 -1.78 -9.64
N GLY A 372 19.05 -2.92 -10.02
CA GLY A 372 18.61 -4.24 -9.56
C GLY A 372 17.63 -4.92 -10.51
N ASP A 373 17.41 -4.38 -11.71
CA ASP A 373 16.59 -5.03 -12.74
C ASP A 373 17.18 -6.42 -13.09
N PRO A 374 16.43 -7.52 -12.92
CA PRO A 374 16.89 -8.87 -13.25
C PRO A 374 17.29 -9.01 -14.73
N VAL A 375 16.71 -8.22 -15.63
CA VAL A 375 17.06 -8.23 -17.07
C VAL A 375 18.47 -7.70 -17.31
N SER A 376 18.88 -6.71 -16.53
CA SER A 376 20.21 -6.10 -16.62
C SER A 376 21.26 -6.79 -15.74
N ALA A 377 20.82 -7.61 -14.77
CA ALA A 377 21.72 -8.34 -13.88
C ALA A 377 22.47 -9.46 -14.63
N PRO A 378 23.77 -9.68 -14.34
CA PRO A 378 24.47 -10.86 -14.83
C PRO A 378 23.81 -12.11 -14.25
N LEU A 379 23.54 -13.12 -15.09
CA LEU A 379 23.07 -14.43 -14.60
C LEU A 379 24.09 -15.01 -13.62
N GLY A 380 23.63 -15.45 -12.45
CA GLY A 380 24.46 -16.12 -11.47
C GLY A 380 24.90 -17.52 -11.94
N ASP A 381 26.01 -18.04 -11.40
CA ASP A 381 26.56 -19.36 -11.77
C ASP A 381 25.61 -20.55 -11.51
N ALA A 382 24.58 -20.35 -10.68
CA ALA A 382 23.55 -21.35 -10.40
C ALA A 382 22.44 -21.35 -11.48
N ASP A 383 21.97 -20.16 -11.85
CA ASP A 383 20.90 -19.94 -12.86
C ASP A 383 21.44 -20.10 -14.29
N ALA A 384 22.76 -19.92 -14.49
CA ALA A 384 23.44 -20.13 -15.77
C ALA A 384 23.51 -21.60 -16.22
N ARG A 385 22.97 -22.57 -15.46
CA ARG A 385 23.06 -24.00 -15.82
C ARG A 385 22.00 -24.42 -16.82
N ASP A 386 20.86 -23.74 -16.89
CA ASP A 386 19.83 -23.99 -17.90
C ASP A 386 20.11 -23.16 -19.16
N GLU A 387 20.14 -23.82 -20.32
CA GLU A 387 20.32 -23.15 -21.62
C GLU A 387 19.06 -22.37 -22.03
N SER A 388 17.88 -22.84 -21.61
CA SER A 388 16.60 -22.18 -21.87
C SER A 388 16.48 -20.86 -21.11
N GLU A 389 16.87 -20.82 -19.84
CA GLU A 389 16.86 -19.59 -19.03
C GLU A 389 17.87 -18.56 -19.56
N ARG A 390 19.07 -19.01 -19.95
CA ARG A 390 20.06 -18.16 -20.64
C ARG A 390 19.51 -17.57 -21.95
N ALA A 391 18.86 -18.39 -22.76
CA ALA A 391 18.27 -17.93 -24.02
C ALA A 391 17.12 -16.94 -23.77
N HIS A 392 16.30 -17.17 -22.75
CA HIS A 392 15.23 -16.27 -22.36
C HIS A 392 15.75 -14.91 -21.88
N HIS A 393 16.71 -14.92 -20.95
CA HIS A 393 17.35 -13.71 -20.43
C HIS A 393 18.05 -12.90 -21.53
N ALA A 394 18.82 -13.56 -22.39
CA ALA A 394 19.47 -12.91 -23.52
C ALA A 394 18.46 -12.33 -24.53
N ALA A 395 17.32 -13.00 -24.75
CA ALA A 395 16.25 -12.48 -25.59
C ALA A 395 15.57 -11.26 -24.95
N GLU A 396 15.37 -11.25 -23.63
CA GLU A 396 14.80 -10.11 -22.92
C GLU A 396 15.74 -8.90 -22.94
N LEU A 397 17.01 -9.08 -22.60
CA LEU A 397 18.03 -8.03 -22.69
C LEU A 397 18.15 -7.47 -24.11
N LYS A 398 18.06 -8.34 -25.13
CA LYS A 398 18.05 -7.89 -26.52
C LYS A 398 16.81 -7.08 -26.86
N ARG A 399 15.62 -7.47 -26.38
CA ARG A 399 14.38 -6.69 -26.56
C ARG A 399 14.51 -5.30 -25.96
N GLU A 400 15.06 -5.19 -24.75
CA GLU A 400 15.36 -3.91 -24.09
C GLU A 400 16.29 -3.05 -24.96
N GLN A 401 17.40 -3.61 -25.45
CA GLN A 401 18.36 -2.90 -26.29
C GLN A 401 17.80 -2.49 -27.65
N ASP A 402 16.97 -3.34 -28.26
CA ASP A 402 16.32 -3.08 -29.55
C ASP A 402 15.30 -1.92 -29.43
N MET A 403 14.76 -1.66 -28.23
CA MET A 403 13.87 -0.53 -27.94
C MET A 403 14.61 0.81 -27.79
N TRP A 404 15.91 0.81 -27.45
CA TRP A 404 16.64 2.04 -27.15
C TRP A 404 16.58 3.10 -28.26
N PRO A 405 16.80 2.77 -29.56
CA PRO A 405 16.73 3.77 -30.62
C PRO A 405 15.34 4.40 -30.76
N TRP A 406 14.28 3.65 -30.41
CA TRP A 406 12.92 4.18 -30.39
C TRP A 406 12.72 5.13 -29.21
N VAL A 407 13.09 4.71 -27.99
CA VAL A 407 12.96 5.54 -26.79
C VAL A 407 13.77 6.84 -26.90
N ASP A 408 14.96 6.76 -27.50
CA ASP A 408 15.80 7.93 -27.75
C ASP A 408 15.13 8.97 -28.68
N LYS A 409 14.22 8.53 -29.56
CA LYS A 409 13.57 9.37 -30.57
C LYS A 409 12.15 9.78 -30.20
N GLU A 410 11.35 8.84 -29.71
CA GLU A 410 9.90 8.97 -29.50
C GLU A 410 9.53 8.97 -28.01
N GLY A 411 10.46 8.62 -27.11
CA GLY A 411 10.19 8.41 -25.70
C GLY A 411 9.64 7.01 -25.37
N GLU A 412 9.34 6.81 -24.09
CA GLU A 412 8.85 5.53 -23.60
C GLU A 412 7.44 5.15 -24.09
N THR A 413 7.17 3.85 -24.13
CA THR A 413 5.83 3.33 -24.45
C THR A 413 5.11 2.88 -23.18
N PHE A 414 3.78 2.98 -23.17
CA PHE A 414 2.96 2.49 -22.06
C PHE A 414 3.27 1.02 -21.70
N ALA A 415 3.25 0.14 -22.71
CA ALA A 415 3.52 -1.29 -22.52
C ALA A 415 4.91 -1.55 -21.90
N HIS A 416 5.92 -0.76 -22.28
CA HIS A 416 7.25 -0.89 -21.69
C HIS A 416 7.28 -0.38 -20.23
N LEU A 417 6.64 0.75 -19.93
CA LEU A 417 6.51 1.27 -18.56
C LEU A 417 5.83 0.26 -17.63
N VAL A 418 4.75 -0.39 -18.10
CA VAL A 418 4.04 -1.45 -17.36
C VAL A 418 4.96 -2.65 -17.11
N ALA A 419 5.71 -3.09 -18.12
CA ALA A 419 6.65 -4.20 -17.98
C ALA A 419 7.74 -3.90 -16.94
N VAL A 420 8.34 -2.70 -17.00
CA VAL A 420 9.35 -2.26 -16.04
C VAL A 420 8.75 -2.17 -14.63
N ALA A 421 7.59 -1.54 -14.46
CA ALA A 421 6.91 -1.42 -13.17
C ALA A 421 6.56 -2.80 -12.57
N SER A 422 6.14 -3.75 -13.40
CA SER A 422 5.89 -5.14 -12.98
C SER A 422 7.17 -5.80 -12.45
N ARG A 423 8.30 -5.66 -13.16
CA ARG A 423 9.60 -6.16 -12.68
C ARG A 423 10.04 -5.48 -11.37
N MET A 424 9.73 -4.20 -11.18
CA MET A 424 10.01 -3.50 -9.92
C MET A 424 9.16 -4.02 -8.75
N GLN A 425 7.91 -4.40 -9.00
CA GLN A 425 7.02 -5.02 -8.02
C GLN A 425 7.46 -6.46 -7.71
N ASP A 426 7.85 -7.24 -8.72
CA ASP A 426 8.41 -8.58 -8.54
C ASP A 426 9.67 -8.53 -7.69
N LEU A 427 10.55 -7.55 -7.92
CA LEU A 427 11.74 -7.34 -7.09
C LEU A 427 11.39 -7.08 -5.62
N LYS A 428 10.29 -6.37 -5.34
CA LYS A 428 9.83 -6.10 -3.97
C LYS A 428 9.30 -7.36 -3.27
N THR A 429 8.65 -8.25 -4.02
CA THR A 429 8.02 -9.46 -3.49
C THR A 429 8.92 -10.70 -3.55
N ALA A 430 10.07 -10.59 -4.22
CA ALA A 430 11.12 -11.61 -4.27
C ALA A 430 11.52 -12.11 -2.87
N ASP A 431 11.99 -13.36 -2.82
CA ASP A 431 12.36 -14.06 -1.58
C ASP A 431 11.26 -14.01 -0.51
N GLN A 432 10.00 -14.22 -0.90
CA GLN A 432 8.84 -14.19 0.01
C GLN A 432 8.66 -12.84 0.73
N GLY A 433 9.15 -11.75 0.15
CA GLY A 433 9.06 -10.41 0.73
C GLY A 433 10.08 -10.14 1.84
N VAL A 434 11.09 -10.99 2.04
CA VAL A 434 12.21 -10.73 2.98
C VAL A 434 12.87 -9.37 2.68
N TRP A 435 12.88 -8.95 1.41
CA TRP A 435 13.46 -7.69 0.98
C TRP A 435 12.44 -6.55 0.79
N ARG A 436 11.16 -6.77 1.12
CA ARG A 436 10.03 -5.84 0.86
C ARG A 436 10.29 -4.41 1.33
N ASN A 437 10.93 -4.25 2.48
CA ASN A 437 11.18 -2.96 3.12
C ASN A 437 12.65 -2.50 3.06
N THR A 438 13.50 -3.16 2.28
CA THR A 438 14.94 -2.78 2.16
C THR A 438 15.15 -1.38 1.61
N TRP A 439 14.20 -0.90 0.79
CA TRP A 439 14.22 0.44 0.22
C TRP A 439 14.35 1.53 1.28
N GLN A 440 13.89 1.27 2.50
CA GLN A 440 13.93 2.19 3.64
C GLN A 440 15.35 2.55 4.10
N ARG A 441 16.37 1.81 3.64
CA ARG A 441 17.79 1.98 4.00
C ARG A 441 18.68 2.40 2.81
N ARG A 442 18.10 2.94 1.74
CA ARG A 442 18.87 3.30 0.52
C ARG A 442 19.68 4.60 0.65
N GLN A 443 19.23 5.54 1.48
CA GLN A 443 19.96 6.75 1.84
C GLN A 443 20.55 6.56 3.24
N MET A 444 21.87 6.71 3.39
CA MET A 444 22.59 6.43 4.65
C MET A 444 23.58 7.53 5.08
N GLY A 445 23.66 8.62 4.31
CA GLY A 445 24.60 9.72 4.54
C GLY A 445 24.05 10.82 5.46
N GLY A 446 24.63 12.01 5.34
CA GLY A 446 24.20 13.20 6.09
C GLY A 446 24.72 13.25 7.53
N GLN A 447 25.83 12.57 7.87
CA GLN A 447 26.41 12.57 9.23
C GLN A 447 26.67 13.99 9.78
N ASP A 448 27.02 14.92 8.88
CA ASP A 448 27.33 16.31 9.23
C ASP A 448 26.11 17.24 9.14
N ASP A 449 24.95 16.73 8.70
CA ASP A 449 23.72 17.51 8.55
C ASP A 449 23.02 17.73 9.90
N PRO A 450 22.22 18.80 10.05
CA PRO A 450 21.34 18.92 11.19
C PRO A 450 20.30 17.77 11.21
N PHE A 451 19.85 17.39 12.40
CA PHE A 451 18.88 16.31 12.60
C PHE A 451 19.32 14.92 12.11
N TYR A 452 20.62 14.71 11.87
CA TYR A 452 21.16 13.40 11.56
C TYR A 452 20.75 12.35 12.61
N ARG A 453 20.34 11.18 12.11
CA ARG A 453 20.14 9.96 12.91
C ARG A 453 20.86 8.83 12.19
N ASP A 454 21.51 7.97 12.96
CA ASP A 454 22.03 6.70 12.46
C ASP A 454 20.89 5.94 11.75
N PRO A 455 20.96 5.70 10.43
CA PRO A 455 19.83 5.13 9.69
C PRO A 455 19.45 3.72 10.15
N ASP A 456 20.45 2.90 10.51
CA ASP A 456 20.22 1.55 11.05
C ASP A 456 19.61 1.60 12.44
N GLY A 457 20.09 2.50 13.30
CA GLY A 457 19.50 2.78 14.61
C GLY A 457 18.07 3.28 14.50
N PHE A 458 17.78 4.15 13.54
CA PHE A 458 16.42 4.62 13.26
C PHE A 458 15.50 3.49 12.77
N ALA A 459 15.98 2.64 11.87
CA ALA A 459 15.23 1.45 11.43
C ALA A 459 14.98 0.48 12.60
N ALA A 460 15.97 0.20 13.44
CA ALA A 460 15.80 -0.67 14.61
C ALA A 460 14.82 -0.09 15.64
N ALA A 461 14.83 1.23 15.85
CA ALA A 461 13.87 1.90 16.71
C ALA A 461 12.43 1.80 16.14
N LEU A 462 12.28 1.89 14.82
CA LEU A 462 11.00 1.71 14.15
C LEU A 462 10.46 0.28 14.35
N GLU A 463 11.28 -0.74 14.13
CA GLU A 463 10.89 -2.15 14.36
C GLU A 463 10.49 -2.39 15.82
N THR A 464 11.18 -1.76 16.78
CA THR A 464 10.81 -1.84 18.19
C THR A 464 9.40 -1.27 18.45
N LEU A 465 9.05 -0.16 17.78
CA LEU A 465 7.71 0.43 17.87
C LEU A 465 6.65 -0.40 17.14
N VAL A 466 7.00 -1.06 16.03
CA VAL A 466 6.15 -2.03 15.33
C VAL A 466 5.78 -3.19 16.27
N ASP A 467 6.78 -3.78 16.93
CA ASP A 467 6.56 -4.88 17.87
C ASP A 467 5.76 -4.44 19.10
N ALA A 468 6.03 -3.23 19.62
CA ALA A 468 5.23 -2.64 20.69
C ALA A 468 3.76 -2.45 20.27
N GLY A 469 3.51 -1.98 19.04
CA GLY A 469 2.16 -1.83 18.50
C GLY A 469 1.41 -3.15 18.36
N ARG A 470 2.06 -4.17 17.78
CA ARG A 470 1.52 -5.54 17.73
C ARG A 470 1.18 -6.06 19.11
N ARG A 471 2.00 -5.77 20.12
CA ARG A 471 1.73 -6.16 21.51
C ARG A 471 0.51 -5.44 22.09
N VAL A 472 0.40 -4.12 21.89
CA VAL A 472 -0.76 -3.34 22.34
C VAL A 472 -2.03 -3.85 21.67
N PHE A 473 -2.00 -4.08 20.35
CA PHE A 473 -3.11 -4.69 19.61
C PHE A 473 -3.52 -6.04 20.22
N ALA A 474 -2.53 -6.91 20.45
CA ALA A 474 -2.80 -8.22 21.00
C ALA A 474 -3.43 -8.12 22.40
N ASP A 475 -2.86 -7.32 23.30
CA ASP A 475 -3.41 -7.11 24.65
C ASP A 475 -4.79 -6.43 24.62
N LYS A 476 -5.06 -5.57 23.64
CA LYS A 476 -6.36 -4.94 23.42
C LYS A 476 -7.41 -5.95 23.00
N TRP A 477 -7.08 -6.90 22.14
CA TRP A 477 -8.09 -7.80 21.56
C TRP A 477 -8.07 -9.22 22.12
N GLY A 478 -7.12 -9.55 23.02
CA GLY A 478 -6.93 -10.93 23.49
C GLY A 478 -6.54 -11.92 22.39
N HIS A 479 -6.32 -11.45 21.15
CA HIS A 479 -5.87 -12.24 20.00
C HIS A 479 -4.74 -11.52 19.22
N ARG A 480 -3.78 -12.28 18.64
CA ARG A 480 -2.61 -11.73 17.91
C ARG A 480 -2.86 -11.44 16.43
N GLY A 481 -3.81 -12.14 15.80
CA GLY A 481 -4.11 -12.01 14.38
C GLY A 481 -5.17 -10.94 14.07
N CYS A 482 -5.32 -10.64 12.79
CA CYS A 482 -6.33 -9.69 12.30
C CYS A 482 -7.69 -10.36 12.04
N ASP A 483 -7.80 -11.68 12.23
CA ASP A 483 -8.97 -12.53 12.04
C ASP A 483 -9.99 -12.45 13.20
N LEU A 484 -10.07 -11.29 13.87
CA LEU A 484 -10.97 -11.06 15.01
C LEU A 484 -12.44 -11.37 14.68
N LEU A 485 -12.89 -11.10 13.44
CA LEU A 485 -14.25 -11.44 13.00
C LEU A 485 -14.50 -12.95 12.96
N ALA A 486 -13.52 -13.73 12.48
CA ALA A 486 -13.63 -15.19 12.44
C ALA A 486 -13.65 -15.79 13.86
N MET A 487 -12.97 -15.12 14.80
CA MET A 487 -12.96 -15.45 16.23
C MET A 487 -14.22 -15.02 16.97
N GLY A 488 -15.14 -14.29 16.33
CA GLY A 488 -16.35 -13.77 16.97
C GLY A 488 -16.08 -12.64 17.98
N ILE A 489 -14.92 -11.99 17.90
CA ILE A 489 -14.56 -10.84 18.71
C ILE A 489 -15.27 -9.60 18.16
N GLU A 490 -15.86 -8.79 19.04
CA GLU A 490 -16.56 -7.57 18.71
C GLU A 490 -15.90 -6.33 19.33
N GLY A 491 -16.24 -5.13 18.83
CA GLY A 491 -15.65 -3.89 19.33
C GLY A 491 -15.83 -3.63 20.82
N LYS A 492 -16.89 -4.20 21.43
CA LYS A 492 -17.16 -4.09 22.88
C LYS A 492 -16.22 -4.93 23.75
N ASP A 493 -15.43 -5.80 23.15
CA ASP A 493 -14.53 -6.74 23.83
C ASP A 493 -13.11 -6.16 24.01
N ALA A 494 -12.85 -4.98 23.45
CA ALA A 494 -11.60 -4.25 23.63
C ALA A 494 -11.19 -4.17 25.12
N TRP A 495 -9.99 -4.64 25.41
CA TRP A 495 -9.36 -4.72 26.74
C TRP A 495 -10.06 -5.63 27.76
N ARG A 496 -10.94 -6.53 27.31
CA ARG A 496 -11.72 -7.42 28.20
C ARG A 496 -11.40 -8.91 28.04
N LEU A 497 -10.80 -9.29 26.92
CA LEU A 497 -10.49 -10.69 26.63
C LEU A 497 -9.16 -11.10 27.27
N GLU A 498 -9.12 -12.33 27.76
CA GLU A 498 -7.87 -12.97 28.14
C GLU A 498 -7.06 -13.32 26.88
N ARG A 499 -5.74 -13.46 27.03
CA ARG A 499 -4.86 -13.81 25.92
C ARG A 499 -5.10 -15.26 25.50
N ASP A 500 -5.34 -15.49 24.22
CA ASP A 500 -5.53 -16.83 23.67
C ASP A 500 -4.21 -17.56 23.31
N TRP A 501 -3.05 -16.90 23.46
CA TRP A 501 -1.75 -17.43 23.00
C TRP A 501 -0.74 -17.76 24.12
N ASP A 502 -1.11 -17.66 25.40
CA ASP A 502 -0.23 -17.98 26.54
C ASP A 502 -0.84 -19.04 27.49
N LEU A 503 -1.89 -19.76 27.04
CA LEU A 503 -2.48 -20.87 27.78
C LEU A 503 -1.60 -22.11 27.63
N SER A 504 -0.64 -22.29 28.54
CA SER A 504 -0.21 -23.63 28.90
C SER A 504 -1.44 -24.35 29.45
N GLU A 505 -1.90 -25.39 28.74
CA GLU A 505 -2.98 -26.29 29.19
C GLU A 505 -2.85 -26.56 30.70
N GLY A 506 -3.87 -26.13 31.45
CA GLY A 506 -4.06 -26.50 32.85
C GLY A 506 -4.96 -27.73 32.97
#